data_AF-A0A348V2H5-F1
#
_entry.id   AF-A0A348V2H5-F1
#
_cell.length_a   1.000
_cell.length_b   1.000
_cell.length_c   1.000
_cell.angle_alpha   90.00
_cell.angle_beta   90.00
_cell.angle_gamma   90.00
#
_symmetry.space_group_name_H-M   'P 1'
#
loop_
_entity.id
_entity.type
_entity.pdbx_description
1 polymer ?
#
loop_
_entity_poly.entity_id
_entity_poly.type
_entity_poly.pdbx_seq_one_letter_code
_entity_poly.pdbx_strand_id
1 'polypeptide(L)'
;QVQIKEIKFRPKISIHDYNFKLKHVRRFIEEGNKVKITIMIRGRERAHPEMARQIMDRVLADVADIARQDGEVKTHDWASTVLIVPTKTGGKDAKTKNQQSSQKEVQDNSQQKGAAQKSQQEPHSD
;
A
#
# COMPACT_ATOMS: atom_id res chain seq x y z
N GLN A 1 -10.96 -21.57 -9.02
CA GLN A 1 -11.95 -20.70 -8.34
C GLN A 1 -11.38 -19.30 -8.33
N VAL A 2 -12.10 -18.30 -8.87
CA VAL A 2 -11.64 -16.90 -8.87
C VAL A 2 -11.92 -16.30 -7.50
N GLN A 3 -10.88 -15.87 -6.78
CA GLN A 3 -11.02 -15.19 -5.50
C GLN A 3 -10.80 -13.69 -5.66
N ILE A 4 -11.39 -12.90 -4.76
CA ILE A 4 -11.11 -11.47 -4.65
C ILE A 4 -10.07 -11.28 -3.56
N LYS A 5 -8.89 -10.78 -3.93
CA LYS A 5 -7.83 -10.39 -2.98
C LYS A 5 -7.92 -8.90 -2.73
N GLU A 6 -7.87 -8.48 -1.47
CA GLU A 6 -7.85 -7.05 -1.13
C GLU A 6 -6.43 -6.61 -0.76
N ILE A 7 -5.96 -5.52 -1.37
CA ILE A 7 -4.66 -4.91 -1.07
C ILE A 7 -4.86 -3.46 -0.65
N LYS A 8 -4.27 -3.12 0.50
CA LYS A 8 -4.40 -1.80 1.13
C LYS A 8 -3.14 -0.98 0.95
N PHE A 9 -3.31 0.23 0.43
CA PHE A 9 -2.26 1.22 0.28
C PHE A 9 -2.45 2.37 1.26
N ARG A 10 -1.33 2.99 1.61
CA ARG A 10 -1.29 4.22 2.42
C ARG A 10 -0.90 5.38 1.49
N PRO A 11 -1.43 6.59 1.71
CA PRO A 11 -1.08 7.78 0.94
C PRO A 11 0.42 8.15 1.05
N LYS A 12 1.05 7.87 2.19
CA LYS A 12 2.50 8.05 2.39
C LYS A 12 3.26 6.73 2.30
N ILE A 13 3.14 6.05 1.17
CA ILE A 13 3.87 4.80 0.91
C ILE A 13 5.31 5.08 0.46
N SER A 14 6.28 4.37 1.05
CA SER A 14 7.66 4.38 0.55
C SER A 14 7.75 3.65 -0.80
N ILE A 15 8.67 4.06 -1.66
CA ILE A 15 8.91 3.44 -2.97
C ILE A 15 9.16 1.92 -2.82
N HIS A 16 9.87 1.51 -1.77
CA HIS A 16 10.14 0.10 -1.50
C HIS A 16 8.85 -0.69 -1.19
N ASP A 17 8.00 -0.17 -0.29
CA ASP A 17 6.70 -0.80 0.06
C ASP A 17 5.74 -0.81 -1.14
N TYR A 18 5.75 0.26 -1.94
CA TYR A 18 4.99 0.34 -3.18
C TYR A 18 5.35 -0.78 -4.14
N ASN A 19 6.65 -0.95 -4.43
CA ASN A 19 7.13 -1.98 -5.33
C ASN A 19 6.83 -3.39 -4.81
N PHE A 20 6.93 -3.61 -3.49
CA PHE A 20 6.59 -4.89 -2.89
C PHE A 20 5.11 -5.21 -3.07
N LYS A 21 4.21 -4.28 -2.77
CA LYS A 21 2.76 -4.46 -2.97
C LYS A 21 2.39 -4.60 -4.43
N LEU A 22 3.02 -3.84 -5.32
CA LEU A 22 2.81 -3.94 -6.76
C LEU A 22 3.15 -5.34 -7.28
N LYS A 23 4.26 -5.94 -6.83
CA LYS A 23 4.60 -7.34 -7.15
C LYS A 23 3.51 -8.32 -6.69
N HIS A 24 2.92 -8.10 -5.51
CA HIS A 24 1.83 -8.94 -5.02
C HIS A 24 0.55 -8.77 -5.83
N VAL A 25 0.19 -7.54 -6.18
CA VAL A 25 -0.93 -7.24 -7.08
C VAL A 25 -0.75 -8.00 -8.39
N ARG A 26 0.42 -7.87 -9.04
CA ARG A 26 0.73 -8.56 -10.30
C ARG A 26 0.61 -10.07 -10.17
N ARG A 27 1.21 -10.64 -9.13
CA ARG A 27 1.12 -12.08 -8.87
C ARG A 27 -0.32 -12.57 -8.73
N PHE A 28 -1.18 -11.84 -8.01
CA PHE A 28 -2.58 -12.26 -7.86
C PHE A 28 -3.36 -12.18 -9.17
N ILE A 29 -3.07 -11.19 -10.01
CA ILE A 29 -3.67 -11.05 -11.34
C ILE A 29 -3.22 -12.21 -12.24
N GLU A 30 -1.93 -12.55 -12.24
CA GLU A 30 -1.36 -13.69 -12.98
C GLU A 30 -1.94 -15.02 -12.53
N GLU A 31 -2.23 -15.19 -11.23
CA GLU A 31 -2.96 -16.34 -10.69
C GLU A 31 -4.45 -16.38 -11.11
N GLY A 32 -4.93 -15.37 -11.83
CA GLY A 32 -6.33 -15.26 -12.30
C GLY A 32 -7.31 -14.75 -11.24
N ASN A 33 -6.80 -14.16 -10.15
CA ASN A 33 -7.63 -13.58 -9.10
C ASN A 33 -7.98 -12.12 -9.42
N LYS A 34 -9.15 -11.69 -8.94
CA LYS A 34 -9.51 -10.27 -8.95
C LYS A 34 -8.84 -9.59 -7.78
N VAL A 35 -8.36 -8.37 -7.98
CA VAL A 35 -7.72 -7.61 -6.90
C VAL A 35 -8.52 -6.34 -6.64
N LYS A 36 -8.92 -6.15 -5.38
CA LYS A 36 -9.52 -4.92 -4.90
C LYS A 36 -8.44 -4.07 -4.25
N ILE A 37 -8.17 -2.92 -4.84
CA ILE A 37 -7.18 -1.96 -4.34
C ILE A 37 -7.92 -0.92 -3.50
N THR A 38 -7.51 -0.75 -2.25
CA THR A 38 -8.08 0.23 -1.33
C THR A 38 -6.97 1.16 -0.83
N ILE A 39 -7.05 2.45 -1.13
CA ILE A 39 -6.16 3.48 -0.59
C ILE A 39 -6.88 4.13 0.58
N MET A 40 -6.41 3.91 1.80
CA MET A 40 -7.03 4.47 3.00
C MET A 40 -6.40 5.80 3.36
N ILE A 41 -7.21 6.85 3.44
CA ILE A 41 -6.80 8.18 3.88
C ILE A 41 -7.09 8.29 5.38
N ARG A 42 -6.06 8.53 6.19
CA ARG A 42 -6.22 8.64 7.65
C ARG A 42 -5.73 9.98 8.17
N GLY A 43 -6.50 10.56 9.11
CA GLY A 43 -6.11 11.75 9.86
C GLY A 43 -6.19 13.03 9.05
N ARG A 44 -5.15 13.87 9.14
CA ARG A 44 -5.09 15.21 8.52
C ARG A 44 -5.05 15.20 6.99
N GLU A 45 -4.94 14.03 6.38
CA GLU A 45 -4.79 13.87 4.94
C GLU A 45 -6.13 13.79 4.19
N ARG A 46 -7.26 13.80 4.90
CA ARG A 46 -8.61 13.89 4.30
C ARG A 46 -8.81 15.13 3.44
N ALA A 47 -8.03 16.18 3.68
CA ALA A 47 -8.04 17.40 2.87
C ALA A 47 -7.42 17.21 1.47
N HIS A 48 -6.73 16.09 1.22
CA HIS A 48 -5.99 15.85 -0.02
C HIS A 48 -6.40 14.52 -0.69
N PRO A 49 -7.63 14.41 -1.21
CA PRO A 49 -8.05 13.26 -2.00
C PRO A 49 -7.19 13.07 -3.27
N GLU A 50 -6.58 14.15 -3.76
CA GLU A 50 -5.66 14.12 -4.91
C GLU A 50 -4.47 13.19 -4.70
N MET A 51 -3.92 13.09 -3.48
CA MET A 51 -2.82 12.18 -3.19
C MET A 51 -3.23 10.71 -3.38
N ALA A 52 -4.44 10.36 -2.95
CA ALA A 52 -4.97 9.01 -3.14
C ALA A 52 -5.20 8.73 -4.62
N ARG A 53 -5.73 9.71 -5.36
CA ARG A 53 -5.94 9.59 -6.81
C ARG A 53 -4.62 9.39 -7.58
N GLN A 54 -3.60 10.18 -7.29
CA GLN A 54 -2.28 10.06 -7.94
C GLN A 54 -1.67 8.67 -7.74
N ILE A 55 -1.75 8.11 -6.53
CA ILE A 55 -1.26 6.75 -6.27
C ILE A 55 -2.13 5.72 -6.98
N MET A 56 -3.46 5.90 -7.01
CA MET A 56 -4.36 5.01 -7.72
C MET A 56 -4.03 4.96 -9.21
N ASP A 57 -3.92 6.13 -9.84
CA ASP A 57 -3.61 6.25 -11.27
C ASP A 57 -2.25 5.63 -11.59
N ARG A 58 -1.26 5.79 -10.70
CA ARG A 58 0.05 5.15 -10.84
C ARG A 58 -0.04 3.62 -10.77
N VAL A 59 -0.77 3.06 -9.80
CA VAL A 59 -0.94 1.60 -9.70
C VAL A 59 -1.68 1.07 -10.92
N LEU A 60 -2.73 1.75 -11.37
CA LEU A 60 -3.49 1.37 -12.56
C LEU A 60 -2.63 1.38 -13.82
N ALA A 61 -1.80 2.40 -14.01
CA ALA A 61 -0.85 2.48 -15.13
C ALA A 61 0.17 1.33 -15.08
N ASP A 62 0.70 1.02 -13.90
CA ASP A 62 1.69 -0.04 -13.73
C ASP A 62 1.13 -1.46 -13.99
N VAL A 63 -0.18 -1.68 -13.83
CA VAL A 63 -0.82 -3.00 -14.03
C VAL A 63 -1.65 -3.09 -15.32
N ALA A 64 -1.69 -2.04 -16.13
CA ALA A 64 -2.49 -1.96 -17.35
C ALA A 64 -2.10 -3.00 -18.42
N ASP A 65 -0.91 -3.59 -18.30
CA ASP A 65 -0.36 -4.62 -19.18
C ASP A 65 -0.98 -6.02 -18.95
N ILE A 66 -1.39 -6.32 -17.71
CA ILE A 66 -1.93 -7.63 -17.29
C ILE A 66 -3.35 -7.59 -16.72
N ALA A 67 -3.84 -6.40 -16.37
CA ALA A 67 -5.17 -6.19 -15.81
C ALA A 67 -5.86 -4.96 -16.41
N ARG A 68 -7.18 -4.95 -16.26
CA ARG A 68 -8.04 -3.81 -16.57
C ARG A 68 -8.84 -3.42 -15.34
N GLN A 69 -9.19 -2.15 -15.27
CA GLN A 69 -10.13 -1.67 -14.27
C GLN A 69 -11.53 -2.23 -14.52
N ASP A 70 -12.20 -2.69 -13.46
CA ASP A 70 -13.56 -3.23 -13.47
C ASP A 70 -14.47 -2.28 -12.67
N GLY A 71 -15.11 -1.36 -13.39
CA GLY A 71 -15.99 -0.33 -12.83
C GLY A 71 -15.27 0.96 -12.41
N GLU A 72 -16.00 1.87 -11.80
CA GLU A 72 -15.49 3.19 -11.40
C GLU A 72 -14.69 3.14 -10.09
N VAL A 73 -13.77 4.09 -9.93
CA VAL A 73 -13.06 4.30 -8.66
C VAL A 73 -14.05 4.87 -7.65
N LYS A 74 -14.40 4.08 -6.64
CA LYS A 74 -15.26 4.51 -5.54
C LYS A 74 -14.44 5.36 -4.59
N THR A 75 -14.64 6.67 -4.68
CA THR A 75 -14.01 7.63 -3.77
C THR A 75 -14.92 7.86 -2.58
N HIS A 76 -14.43 7.53 -1.39
CA HIS A 76 -15.02 7.87 -0.10
C HIS A 76 -14.10 8.83 0.65
N ASP A 77 -14.65 9.57 1.61
CA ASP A 77 -13.93 10.52 2.48
C ASP A 77 -12.74 9.91 3.25
N TRP A 78 -12.76 8.60 3.45
CA TRP A 78 -11.74 7.86 4.19
C TRP A 78 -10.97 6.86 3.33
N ALA A 79 -11.42 6.56 2.11
CA ALA A 79 -10.71 5.65 1.21
C ALA A 79 -11.12 5.79 -0.25
N SER A 80 -10.20 5.55 -1.16
CA SER A 80 -10.49 5.32 -2.58
C SER A 80 -10.33 3.85 -2.90
N THR A 81 -11.34 3.24 -3.51
CA THR A 81 -11.36 1.80 -3.81
C THR A 81 -11.63 1.54 -5.28
N VAL A 82 -10.89 0.63 -5.88
CA VAL A 82 -11.13 0.16 -7.25
C VAL A 82 -10.97 -1.36 -7.32
N LEU A 83 -11.76 -2.00 -8.17
CA LEU A 83 -11.59 -3.41 -8.51
C LEU A 83 -10.85 -3.51 -9.85
N ILE A 84 -9.85 -4.37 -9.90
CA ILE A 84 -9.15 -4.71 -11.13
C ILE A 84 -9.32 -6.19 -11.44
N VAL A 85 -9.45 -6.50 -12.72
CA VAL A 85 -9.64 -7.85 -13.25
C VAL A 85 -8.53 -8.21 -14.22
N PRO A 86 -8.07 -9.47 -14.22
CA PRO A 86 -7.05 -9.93 -15.16
C PRO A 86 -7.57 -9.88 -16.60
N THR A 87 -6.76 -9.34 -17.52
CA THR A 87 -7.08 -9.31 -18.97
C THR A 87 -6.68 -10.60 -19.65
N LYS A 88 -5.60 -11.24 -19.19
CA LYS A 88 -5.14 -12.54 -19.68
C LYS A 88 -5.63 -13.64 -18.73
N THR A 89 -6.90 -14.01 -18.87
CA THR A 89 -7.45 -15.19 -18.18
C THR A 89 -7.19 -16.43 -19.04
N GLY A 90 -6.09 -17.13 -18.81
CA GLY A 90 -5.88 -18.49 -19.33
C GLY A 90 -4.61 -18.72 -20.16
N GLY A 91 -3.60 -19.29 -19.51
CA GLY A 91 -2.44 -19.95 -20.13
C GLY A 91 -1.67 -20.71 -19.02
N LYS A 92 -1.40 -21.99 -19.22
CA LYS A 92 -1.13 -23.01 -18.19
C LYS A 92 0.27 -22.96 -17.54
N ASP A 93 0.90 -21.80 -17.37
CA ASP A 93 2.35 -21.74 -17.08
C ASP A 93 2.76 -21.04 -15.77
N ALA A 94 1.85 -20.47 -14.97
CA ALA A 94 2.19 -19.76 -13.73
C ALA A 94 2.41 -20.69 -12.50
N LYS A 95 2.90 -21.92 -12.71
CA LYS A 95 3.22 -22.86 -11.64
C LYS A 95 4.73 -23.02 -11.51
N THR A 96 5.46 -22.00 -11.03
CA THR A 96 6.76 -22.15 -10.35
C THR A 96 7.26 -20.82 -9.76
N LYS A 97 7.73 -20.91 -8.50
CA LYS A 97 8.50 -19.94 -7.70
C LYS A 97 7.81 -18.63 -7.28
N ASN A 98 7.33 -18.57 -6.04
CA ASN A 98 8.20 -18.19 -4.92
C ASN A 98 7.48 -18.43 -3.59
N GLN A 99 7.92 -19.47 -2.88
CA GLN A 99 7.75 -19.59 -1.44
C GLN A 99 8.66 -18.53 -0.78
N GLN A 100 8.30 -18.08 0.43
CA GLN A 100 9.06 -17.17 1.30
C GLN A 100 9.04 -15.67 0.94
N SER A 101 8.08 -14.93 1.53
CA SER A 101 8.34 -13.64 2.21
C SER A 101 7.04 -13.04 2.76
N SER A 102 6.46 -13.66 3.79
CA SER A 102 5.46 -13.00 4.64
C SER A 102 5.57 -13.47 6.09
N GLN A 103 6.81 -13.50 6.59
CA GLN A 103 7.13 -13.38 8.00
C GLN A 103 8.46 -12.62 8.08
N LYS A 104 8.40 -11.28 8.21
CA LYS A 104 9.43 -10.50 8.91
C LYS A 104 8.94 -9.05 9.11
N GLU A 105 8.87 -8.71 10.40
CA GLU A 105 9.32 -7.44 10.98
C GLU A 105 8.52 -6.17 10.67
N VAL A 106 7.60 -5.86 11.60
CA VAL A 106 7.43 -4.48 12.09
C VAL A 106 7.72 -4.47 13.58
N GLN A 107 8.99 -4.70 13.92
CA GLN A 107 9.65 -4.01 15.02
C GLN A 107 10.61 -3.04 14.34
N ASP A 108 10.34 -1.74 14.42
CA ASP A 108 11.39 -0.85 14.91
C ASP A 108 10.78 0.43 15.47
N ASN A 109 11.23 0.71 16.67
CA ASN A 109 11.01 1.85 17.50
C ASN A 109 12.26 2.70 17.37
N SER A 110 12.19 3.94 16.87
CA SER A 110 13.09 4.97 17.38
C SER A 110 12.77 6.39 16.91
N GLN A 111 12.61 7.23 17.93
CA GLN A 111 13.19 8.56 18.09
C GLN A 111 12.59 9.74 17.31
N GLN A 112 11.89 10.59 18.08
CA GLN A 112 12.04 12.03 17.94
C GLN A 112 12.80 12.57 19.17
N LYS A 113 14.00 13.10 18.92
CA LYS A 113 14.78 13.93 19.85
C LYS A 113 14.38 15.40 19.69
N GLY A 114 14.33 16.12 20.81
CA GLY A 114 14.91 17.47 20.94
C GLY A 114 13.93 18.63 21.14
N ALA A 115 13.97 19.25 22.33
CA ALA A 115 14.40 20.65 22.53
C ALA A 115 14.43 20.99 24.03
N ALA A 116 15.34 21.89 24.41
CA ALA A 116 15.84 22.14 25.75
C ALA A 116 15.34 23.45 26.37
N GLN A 117 15.41 23.55 27.70
CA GLN A 117 15.58 24.77 28.53
C GLN A 117 15.89 24.28 29.97
N LYS A 118 17.13 24.29 30.49
CA LYS A 118 17.87 25.39 31.18
C LYS A 118 16.92 26.17 32.12
N SER A 119 17.03 26.23 33.45
CA SER A 119 18.14 26.55 34.38
C SER A 119 17.51 26.41 35.81
N GLN A 120 18.16 26.11 36.94
CA GLN A 120 19.14 26.94 37.67
C GLN A 120 19.53 26.22 39.00
N GLN A 121 20.85 26.15 39.23
CA GLN A 121 21.61 26.26 40.49
C GLN A 121 21.49 25.21 41.63
N GLU A 122 22.62 24.50 41.83
CA GLU A 122 23.09 23.85 43.06
C GLU A 122 23.60 24.92 44.09
N PRO A 123 24.34 24.62 45.21
CA PRO A 123 24.78 23.32 45.77
C PRO A 123 24.82 23.21 47.33
N HIS A 124 25.35 22.07 47.77
CA HIS A 124 26.17 21.84 48.97
C HIS A 124 25.53 21.38 50.30
N SER A 125 25.70 20.07 50.55
CA SER A 125 26.37 19.40 51.70
C SER A 125 26.18 19.93 53.13
N ASP A 126 25.73 19.05 54.03
CA ASP A 126 26.61 18.31 54.96
C ASP A 126 26.04 16.89 55.17
#